data_AF-A0A954F8U3-F1
#
_entry.id   AF-A0A954F8U3-F1
#
_cell.length_a   1.000
_cell.length_b   1.000
_cell.length_c   1.000
_cell.angle_alpha   90.00
_cell.angle_beta   90.00
_cell.angle_gamma   90.00
#
_symmetry.space_group_name_H-M   'P 1'
#
loop_
_entity.id
_entity.type
_entity.pdbx_description
1 polymer ?
#
loop_
_entity_poly.entity_id
_entity_poly.type
_entity_poly.pdbx_seq_one_letter_code
_entity_poly.pdbx_strand_id
1 'polypeptide(L)'
;MVPSLFLAVAAFLLHVVFGRLIAAQRGDIAALKAFGYRDREVGWHYVKMLTVVLLTGWGLGLALGHWLGFTMTQMYAIYYRFPELVFRLGVREPLIALGVSALGAALGAFGSIWRTVKIPPAEAMRPEAPPVYRRTLAERLGIAHRLPTAARIVLRELERKPVRSLLSVAGVAMATALTVVMAFTMDSMEYMTQVQFGLIQREDVQLSLVEPRATKALAEIQHLPGVMYAEPFRSVPVRLSSGRRT
;
A
#
# COMPACT_ATOMS: atom_id res chain seq x y z
N MET A 1 3.16 9.09 -0.70
CA MET A 1 1.83 8.64 -0.21
C MET A 1 1.65 7.13 -0.27
N VAL A 2 2.21 6.44 -1.27
CA VAL A 2 2.10 4.97 -1.39
C VAL A 2 2.67 4.19 -0.18
N PRO A 3 3.84 4.53 0.40
CA PRO A 3 4.40 3.75 1.51
C PRO A 3 3.55 3.78 2.79
N SER A 4 2.98 4.93 3.12
CA SER A 4 2.10 5.08 4.28
C SER A 4 0.81 4.27 4.16
N LEU A 5 0.26 4.17 2.94
CA LEU A 5 -0.96 3.40 2.68
C LEU A 5 -0.70 1.90 2.85
N PHE A 6 0.43 1.40 2.35
CA PHE A 6 0.85 0.01 2.56
C PHE A 6 1.06 -0.32 4.04
N LEU A 7 1.70 0.56 4.80
CA LEU A 7 1.90 0.35 6.24
C LEU A 7 0.58 0.33 7.01
N ALA A 8 -0.37 1.20 6.65
CA ALA A 8 -1.70 1.21 7.25
C ALA A 8 -2.46 -0.09 6.96
N VAL A 9 -2.45 -0.55 5.71
CA VAL A 9 -3.07 -1.83 5.31
C VAL A 9 -2.41 -3.00 6.03
N ALA A 10 -1.08 -3.04 6.12
CA ALA A 10 -0.36 -4.11 6.81
C ALA A 10 -0.71 -4.16 8.31
N ALA A 11 -0.71 -3.02 8.99
CA ALA A 11 -1.09 -2.93 10.40
C ALA A 11 -2.55 -3.37 10.63
N PHE A 12 -3.44 -2.96 9.73
CA PHE A 12 -4.85 -3.37 9.74
C PHE A 12 -5.02 -4.88 9.53
N LEU A 13 -4.35 -5.46 8.53
CA LEU A 13 -4.41 -6.90 8.26
C LEU A 13 -3.84 -7.69 9.43
N LEU A 14 -2.73 -7.24 10.01
CA LEU A 14 -2.15 -7.87 11.19
C LEU A 14 -3.14 -7.87 12.36
N HIS A 15 -3.82 -6.75 12.61
CA HIS A 15 -4.87 -6.65 13.62
C HIS A 15 -5.98 -7.69 13.41
N VAL A 16 -6.51 -7.77 12.18
CA VAL A 16 -7.61 -8.69 11.83
C VAL A 16 -7.17 -10.15 11.92
N VAL A 17 -6.00 -10.50 11.38
CA VAL A 17 -5.49 -11.87 11.35
C VAL A 17 -5.17 -12.36 12.75
N PHE A 18 -4.44 -11.58 13.55
CA PHE A 18 -4.15 -11.96 14.94
C PHE A 18 -5.43 -12.03 15.78
N GLY A 19 -6.36 -11.10 15.59
CA GLY A 19 -7.67 -11.17 16.26
C GLY A 19 -8.42 -12.46 15.96
N ARG A 20 -8.43 -12.87 14.68
CA ARG A 20 -9.06 -14.14 14.25
C ARG A 20 -8.32 -15.37 14.78
N LEU A 21 -6.99 -15.38 14.72
CA LEU A 21 -6.15 -16.49 15.18
C LEU A 21 -6.37 -16.73 16.68
N ILE A 22 -6.35 -15.65 17.46
CA ILE A 22 -6.54 -15.72 18.90
C ILE A 22 -7.97 -16.15 19.26
N ALA A 23 -8.98 -15.66 18.53
CA ALA A 23 -10.36 -16.10 18.72
C ALA A 23 -10.53 -17.60 18.43
N ALA A 24 -9.85 -18.12 17.40
CA ALA A 24 -9.85 -19.55 17.07
C ALA A 24 -9.17 -20.39 18.16
N GLN A 25 -8.09 -19.89 18.76
CA GLN A 25 -7.33 -20.56 19.82
C GLN A 25 -7.86 -20.27 21.24
N ARG A 26 -9.05 -19.67 21.36
CA ARG A 26 -9.63 -19.29 22.66
C ARG A 26 -9.80 -20.48 23.61
N GLY A 27 -10.14 -21.65 23.07
CA GLY A 27 -10.25 -22.89 23.84
C GLY A 27 -8.91 -23.33 24.43
N ASP A 28 -7.84 -23.30 23.63
CA ASP A 28 -6.48 -23.66 24.06
C ASP A 28 -5.96 -22.70 25.14
N ILE A 29 -6.21 -21.40 24.97
CA ILE A 29 -5.87 -20.36 25.97
C ILE A 29 -6.56 -20.66 27.30
N ALA A 30 -7.85 -21.03 27.26
CA ALA A 30 -8.61 -21.35 28.46
C ALA A 30 -8.08 -22.60 29.16
N ALA A 31 -7.72 -23.64 28.40
CA ALA A 31 -7.10 -24.85 28.92
C ALA A 31 -5.76 -24.54 29.61
N LEU A 32 -4.88 -23.75 28.98
CA LEU A 32 -3.61 -23.33 29.57
C LEU A 32 -3.81 -22.57 30.88
N LYS A 33 -4.74 -21.60 30.92
CA LYS A 33 -5.05 -20.87 32.17
C LYS A 33 -5.62 -21.80 33.25
N ALA A 34 -6.41 -22.83 32.88
CA ALA A 34 -6.93 -23.82 33.82
C ALA A 34 -5.83 -24.71 34.43
N PHE A 35 -4.76 -24.98 33.67
CA PHE A 35 -3.55 -25.65 34.18
C PHE A 35 -2.66 -24.76 35.07
N GLY A 36 -3.07 -23.50 35.33
CA GLY A 36 -2.36 -22.59 36.24
C GLY A 36 -1.40 -21.61 35.57
N TYR A 37 -1.36 -21.54 34.23
CA TYR A 37 -0.55 -20.55 33.53
C TYR A 37 -1.09 -19.13 33.76
N ARG A 38 -0.17 -18.20 34.00
CA ARG A 38 -0.50 -16.78 34.21
C ARG A 38 -0.84 -16.10 32.89
N ASP A 39 -1.71 -15.09 32.95
CA ASP A 39 -2.08 -14.24 31.81
C ASP A 39 -0.87 -13.65 31.07
N ARG A 40 0.19 -13.31 31.80
CA ARG A 40 1.45 -12.79 31.23
C ARG A 40 2.23 -13.83 30.44
N GLU A 41 2.21 -15.09 30.85
CA GLU A 41 2.94 -16.18 30.18
C GLU A 41 2.30 -16.49 28.83
N VAL A 42 0.96 -16.55 28.80
CA VAL A 42 0.18 -16.68 27.57
C VAL A 42 0.43 -15.48 26.66
N GLY A 43 0.35 -14.25 27.19
CA GLY A 43 0.63 -13.03 26.44
C GLY A 43 2.03 -13.04 25.81
N TRP A 44 3.05 -13.48 26.56
CA TRP A 44 4.43 -13.58 26.08
C TRP A 44 4.59 -14.59 24.94
N HIS A 45 3.87 -15.71 24.97
CA HIS A 45 3.86 -16.67 23.87
C HIS A 45 3.37 -16.04 22.56
N TYR A 46 2.26 -15.29 22.61
CA TYR A 46 1.73 -14.60 21.43
C TYR A 46 2.64 -13.46 20.94
N VAL A 47 3.31 -12.76 21.85
CA VAL A 47 4.33 -11.76 21.48
C VAL A 47 5.50 -12.43 20.76
N LYS A 48 6.01 -13.57 21.24
CA LYS A 48 7.06 -14.32 20.55
C LYS A 48 6.63 -14.73 19.14
N MET A 49 5.41 -15.24 18.98
CA MET A 49 4.88 -15.60 17.68
C MET A 49 4.83 -14.38 16.73
N LEU A 50 4.38 -13.23 17.23
CA LEU A 50 4.40 -11.98 16.47
C LEU A 50 5.83 -11.57 16.08
N THR A 51 6.79 -11.68 16.98
CA THR A 51 8.21 -11.38 16.71
C THR A 51 8.77 -12.26 15.60
N VAL A 52 8.45 -13.56 15.59
CA VAL A 52 8.91 -14.48 14.53
C VAL A 52 8.35 -14.03 13.18
N VAL A 53 7.04 -13.80 13.08
CA VAL A 53 6.39 -13.33 11.85
C VAL A 53 7.00 -12.02 11.38
N LEU A 54 7.24 -11.08 12.30
CA LEU A 54 7.85 -9.80 11.99
C LEU A 54 9.27 -9.94 11.44
N LEU A 55 10.12 -10.72 12.10
CA LEU A 55 11.51 -10.91 11.66
C LEU A 55 11.57 -11.60 10.30
N THR A 56 10.73 -12.60 10.07
CA THR A 56 10.64 -13.26 8.75
C THR A 56 10.17 -12.30 7.66
N GLY A 57 9.14 -11.48 7.94
CA GLY A 57 8.62 -10.50 6.99
C GLY A 57 9.62 -9.40 6.69
N TRP A 58 10.32 -8.90 7.72
CA TRP A 58 11.38 -7.90 7.58
C TRP A 58 12.55 -8.43 6.75
N GLY A 59 13.03 -9.64 7.04
CA GLY A 59 14.13 -10.26 6.29
C GLY A 59 13.78 -10.47 4.81
N LEU A 60 12.60 -11.02 4.52
CA LEU A 60 12.13 -11.19 3.15
C LEU A 60 11.93 -9.85 2.42
N GLY A 61 11.35 -8.87 3.10
CA GLY A 61 11.15 -7.53 2.56
C GLY A 61 12.46 -6.84 2.19
N LEU A 62 13.49 -6.97 3.02
CA LEU A 62 14.83 -6.44 2.73
C LEU A 62 15.48 -7.15 1.55
N ALA A 63 15.41 -8.48 1.49
CA ALA A 63 15.99 -9.24 0.38
C ALA A 63 15.36 -8.84 -0.97
N LEU A 64 14.02 -8.80 -1.02
CA LEU A 64 13.29 -8.39 -2.22
C LEU A 64 13.52 -6.92 -2.56
N GLY A 65 13.53 -6.04 -1.54
CA GLY A 65 13.79 -4.61 -1.73
C GLY A 65 15.19 -4.33 -2.26
N HIS A 66 16.21 -5.05 -1.76
CA HIS A 66 17.57 -4.98 -2.29
C HIS A 66 17.61 -5.43 -3.75
N TRP A 67 16.99 -6.56 -4.08
CA TRP A 67 16.96 -7.10 -5.44
C TRP A 67 16.29 -6.16 -6.44
N LEU A 68 15.13 -5.61 -6.09
CA LEU A 68 14.41 -4.61 -6.88
C LEU A 68 15.21 -3.30 -7.01
N GLY A 69 15.81 -2.83 -5.91
CA GLY A 69 16.61 -1.60 -5.90
C GLY A 69 17.83 -1.70 -6.79
N PHE A 70 18.54 -2.82 -6.73
CA PHE A 70 19.66 -3.12 -7.62
C PHE A 70 19.23 -3.16 -9.10
N THR A 71 18.15 -3.88 -9.40
CA THR A 71 17.62 -4.02 -10.78
C THR A 71 17.20 -2.67 -11.37
N MET A 72 16.51 -1.83 -10.59
CA MET A 72 16.15 -0.47 -11.01
C MET A 72 17.39 0.40 -11.22
N THR A 73 18.37 0.33 -10.33
CA THR A 73 19.61 1.11 -10.45
C THR A 73 20.36 0.73 -11.74
N GLN A 74 20.40 -0.55 -12.10
CA GLN A 74 20.99 -1.01 -13.37
C GLN A 74 20.24 -0.46 -14.59
N MET A 75 18.90 -0.47 -14.59
CA MET A 75 18.13 0.13 -15.68
C MET A 75 18.42 1.62 -15.84
N TYR A 76 18.53 2.36 -14.73
CA TYR A 76 18.85 3.79 -14.75
C TYR A 76 20.29 4.06 -15.23
N ALA A 77 21.26 3.24 -14.82
CA ALA A 77 22.64 3.37 -15.28
C ALA A 77 22.76 3.21 -16.80
N ILE A 78 22.01 2.27 -17.39
CA ILE A 78 21.96 2.05 -18.84
C ILE A 78 21.29 3.24 -19.54
N TYR A 79 20.13 3.69 -19.05
CA TYR A 79 19.34 4.72 -19.72
C TYR A 79 20.01 6.10 -19.68
N TYR A 80 20.53 6.51 -18.52
CA TYR A 80 21.13 7.83 -18.33
C TYR A 80 22.65 7.85 -18.56
N ARG A 81 23.26 6.72 -18.92
CA ARG A 81 24.72 6.55 -19.12
C ARG A 81 25.56 7.07 -17.95
N PHE A 82 25.16 6.75 -16.72
CA PHE A 82 25.96 7.08 -15.55
C PHE A 82 27.19 6.15 -15.45
N PRO A 83 28.42 6.68 -15.30
CA PRO A 83 29.64 5.86 -15.26
C PRO A 83 29.68 4.85 -14.11
N GLU A 84 29.21 5.24 -12.91
CA GLU A 84 29.08 4.35 -11.75
C GLU A 84 27.87 4.78 -10.89
N LEU A 85 26.77 4.03 -10.94
CA LEU A 85 25.66 4.17 -10.01
C LEU A 85 25.61 2.91 -9.13
N VAL A 86 26.37 2.93 -8.03
CA VAL A 86 26.47 1.77 -7.12
C VAL A 86 25.35 1.87 -6.09
N PHE A 87 24.46 0.88 -6.08
CA PHE A 87 23.45 0.74 -5.05
C PHE A 87 24.12 0.37 -3.72
N ARG A 88 24.19 1.34 -2.78
CA ARG A 88 24.74 1.13 -1.44
C ARG A 88 23.59 1.07 -0.43
N LEU A 89 23.34 -0.12 0.11
CA LEU A 89 22.58 -0.26 1.35
C LEU A 89 23.51 0.00 2.52
N GLY A 90 23.33 1.13 3.18
CA GLY A 90 23.95 1.36 4.47
C GLY A 90 23.32 0.46 5.54
N VAL A 91 23.97 0.38 6.69
CA VAL A 91 23.47 -0.39 7.84
C VAL A 91 22.26 0.28 8.51
N ARG A 92 22.03 1.56 8.21
CA ARG A 92 21.00 2.40 8.82
C ARG A 92 19.61 2.16 8.22
N GLU A 93 19.54 1.88 6.93
CA GLU A 93 18.31 1.69 6.17
C GLU A 93 17.57 0.42 6.61
N PRO A 94 18.23 -0.75 6.75
CA PRO A 94 17.61 -1.94 7.34
C PRO A 94 17.11 -1.71 8.76
N LEU A 95 17.84 -0.93 9.55
CA LEU A 95 17.51 -0.66 10.95
C LEU A 95 16.26 0.22 11.08
N ILE A 96 16.15 1.25 10.25
CA ILE A 96 14.96 2.09 10.16
C ILE A 96 13.77 1.25 9.68
N ALA A 97 13.97 0.38 8.66
CA ALA A 97 12.93 -0.52 8.19
C ALA A 97 12.43 -1.45 9.30
N LEU A 98 13.34 -2.01 10.12
CA LEU A 98 12.99 -2.83 11.27
C LEU A 98 12.15 -2.04 12.27
N GLY A 99 12.58 -0.82 12.61
CA GLY A 99 11.86 0.05 13.54
C GLY A 99 10.46 0.40 13.05
N VAL A 100 10.30 0.74 11.77
CA VAL A 100 8.99 1.06 11.17
C VAL A 100 8.10 -0.18 11.13
N SER A 101 8.63 -1.34 10.73
CA SER A 101 7.88 -2.61 10.75
C SER A 101 7.47 -3.00 12.17
N ALA A 102 8.34 -2.81 13.15
CA ALA A 102 8.06 -3.07 14.57
C ALA A 102 6.97 -2.14 15.11
N LEU A 103 7.02 -0.85 14.78
CA LEU A 103 5.98 0.11 15.15
C LEU A 103 4.64 -0.25 14.51
N GLY A 104 4.62 -0.56 13.21
CA GLY A 104 3.40 -0.99 12.51
C GLY A 104 2.81 -2.26 13.10
N ALA A 105 3.67 -3.24 13.44
CA ALA A 105 3.23 -4.48 14.05
C ALA A 105 2.73 -4.31 15.48
N ALA A 106 3.40 -3.46 16.27
CA ALA A 106 2.92 -3.08 17.59
C ALA A 106 1.56 -2.43 17.48
N LEU A 107 1.38 -1.41 16.63
CA LEU A 107 0.09 -0.74 16.47
C LEU A 107 -1.03 -1.69 16.02
N GLY A 108 -0.75 -2.61 15.10
CA GLY A 108 -1.73 -3.60 14.62
C GLY A 108 -2.07 -4.67 15.66
N ALA A 109 -1.06 -5.27 16.30
CA ALA A 109 -1.25 -6.43 17.15
C ALA A 109 -1.50 -6.08 18.63
N PHE A 110 -1.01 -4.94 19.14
CA PHE A 110 -1.09 -4.60 20.57
C PHE A 110 -2.54 -4.56 21.05
N GLY A 111 -3.45 -3.93 20.30
CA GLY A 111 -4.87 -3.90 20.64
C GLY A 111 -5.54 -5.29 20.63
N SER A 112 -5.07 -6.21 19.80
CA SER A 112 -5.56 -7.60 19.75
C SER A 112 -5.03 -8.44 20.91
N ILE A 113 -3.73 -8.34 21.20
CA ILE A 113 -3.08 -9.08 22.29
C ILE A 113 -3.63 -8.61 23.65
N TRP A 114 -3.77 -7.29 23.85
CA TRP A 114 -4.24 -6.74 25.13
C TRP A 114 -5.69 -7.11 25.46
N ARG A 115 -6.58 -7.17 24.45
CA ARG A 115 -7.96 -7.62 24.63
C ARG A 115 -8.04 -9.08 25.06
N THR A 116 -7.14 -9.93 24.58
CA THR A 116 -7.11 -11.36 24.90
C THR A 116 -6.56 -11.66 26.28
N VAL A 117 -5.46 -11.01 26.68
CA VAL A 117 -4.84 -11.25 28.00
C VAL A 117 -5.85 -10.99 29.11
N LYS A 118 -6.78 -10.02 28.93
CA LYS A 118 -7.83 -9.68 29.88
C LYS A 118 -9.05 -10.61 29.92
N ILE A 119 -9.19 -11.60 29.02
CA ILE A 119 -10.36 -12.47 29.02
C ILE A 119 -10.27 -13.46 30.19
N PRO A 120 -11.26 -13.49 31.10
CA PRO A 120 -11.31 -14.46 32.20
C PRO A 120 -11.49 -15.89 31.67
N PRO A 121 -10.74 -16.88 32.20
CA PRO A 121 -10.75 -18.27 31.70
C PRO A 121 -12.15 -18.92 31.76
N ALA A 122 -12.97 -18.58 32.76
CA ALA A 122 -14.32 -19.11 32.92
C ALA A 122 -15.29 -18.69 31.81
N GLU A 123 -15.08 -17.52 31.20
CA GLU A 123 -15.89 -17.08 30.04
C GLU A 123 -15.41 -17.71 28.73
N ALA A 124 -14.13 -18.12 28.67
CA ALA A 124 -13.51 -18.72 27.49
C ALA A 124 -13.88 -20.20 27.30
N MET A 125 -14.25 -20.91 28.38
CA MET A 125 -14.72 -22.31 28.32
C MET A 125 -16.23 -22.45 28.14
N ARG A 126 -17.01 -21.37 28.30
CA ARG A 126 -18.44 -21.38 27.98
C ARG A 126 -18.63 -21.36 26.46
N PRO A 127 -19.48 -22.22 25.86
CA PRO A 127 -19.90 -22.05 24.48
C PRO A 127 -20.44 -20.63 24.31
N GLU A 128 -20.13 -19.98 23.18
CA GLU A 128 -20.53 -18.60 22.90
C GLU A 128 -21.99 -18.39 23.33
N ALA A 129 -22.20 -17.54 24.34
CA ALA A 129 -23.52 -17.33 24.90
C ALA A 129 -24.49 -16.96 23.76
N PRO A 130 -25.65 -17.64 23.64
CA PRO A 130 -26.60 -17.39 22.56
C PRO A 130 -26.89 -15.88 22.51
N PRO A 131 -26.74 -15.23 21.34
CA PRO A 131 -26.73 -13.79 21.24
C PRO A 131 -28.08 -13.21 21.69
N VAL A 132 -28.06 -12.44 22.78
CA VAL A 132 -29.25 -11.78 23.32
C VAL A 132 -29.87 -10.89 22.24
N TYR A 133 -31.11 -11.16 21.86
CA TYR A 133 -31.79 -10.48 20.78
C TYR A 133 -32.42 -9.17 21.28
N ARG A 134 -31.85 -8.02 20.88
CA ARG A 134 -32.47 -6.69 21.09
C ARG A 134 -32.99 -6.15 19.77
N ARG A 135 -34.03 -5.31 19.81
CA ARG A 135 -34.61 -4.63 18.64
C ARG A 135 -33.53 -3.80 17.94
N THR A 136 -33.37 -4.05 16.65
CA THR A 136 -32.35 -3.42 15.79
C THR A 136 -32.77 -2.00 15.37
N LEU A 137 -31.81 -1.12 15.08
CA LEU A 137 -32.09 0.27 14.66
C LEU A 137 -32.87 0.30 13.33
N ALA A 138 -32.57 -0.62 12.40
CA ALA A 138 -33.35 -0.82 11.18
C ALA A 138 -34.82 -1.20 11.41
N GLU A 139 -35.14 -1.84 12.54
CA GLU A 139 -36.52 -2.12 12.93
C GLU A 139 -37.19 -0.91 13.56
N ARG A 140 -36.40 -0.07 14.27
CA ARG A 140 -36.87 1.18 14.86
C ARG A 140 -37.11 2.27 13.80
N LEU A 141 -36.38 2.24 12.68
CA LEU A 141 -36.58 3.09 11.51
C LEU A 141 -37.58 2.53 10.48
N GLY A 142 -38.15 1.33 10.70
CA GLY A 142 -39.16 0.73 9.80
C GLY A 142 -38.63 0.20 8.45
N ILE A 143 -37.37 0.47 8.09
CA ILE A 143 -36.74 0.04 6.84
C ILE A 143 -36.67 -1.49 6.74
N ALA A 144 -36.59 -2.18 7.87
CA ALA A 144 -36.56 -3.64 7.93
C ALA A 144 -37.78 -4.31 7.27
N HIS A 145 -38.93 -3.65 7.20
CA HIS A 145 -40.17 -4.22 6.65
C HIS A 145 -40.18 -4.31 5.13
N ARG A 146 -39.41 -3.46 4.44
CA ARG A 146 -39.30 -3.46 2.96
C ARG A 146 -38.20 -4.37 2.42
N LEU A 147 -37.39 -4.95 3.31
CA LEU A 147 -36.27 -5.82 2.93
C LEU A 147 -36.70 -7.29 2.91
N PRO A 148 -36.24 -8.08 1.91
CA PRO A 148 -36.44 -9.53 1.89
C PRO A 148 -35.75 -10.19 3.10
N THR A 149 -36.26 -11.35 3.53
CA THR A 149 -35.86 -12.03 4.77
C THR A 149 -34.36 -12.21 4.90
N ALA A 150 -33.66 -12.55 3.81
CA ALA A 150 -32.20 -12.70 3.78
C ALA A 150 -31.47 -11.38 4.07
N ALA A 151 -31.88 -10.27 3.45
CA ALA A 151 -31.29 -8.95 3.68
C ALA A 151 -31.53 -8.46 5.12
N ARG A 152 -32.67 -8.83 5.70
CA ARG A 152 -32.99 -8.53 7.11
C ARG A 152 -32.06 -9.26 8.09
N ILE A 153 -31.70 -10.51 7.79
CA ILE A 153 -30.73 -11.29 8.59
C ILE A 153 -29.33 -10.63 8.51
N VAL A 154 -28.89 -10.26 7.31
CA VAL A 154 -27.58 -9.61 7.09
C VAL A 154 -27.50 -8.24 7.78
N LEU A 155 -28.51 -7.40 7.61
CA LEU A 155 -28.58 -6.07 8.24
C LEU A 155 -28.57 -6.18 9.78
N ARG A 156 -29.27 -7.18 10.33
CA ARG A 156 -29.25 -7.46 11.77
C ARG A 156 -27.86 -7.88 12.27
N GLU A 157 -27.13 -8.68 11.51
CA GLU A 157 -25.76 -9.07 11.90
C GLU A 157 -24.79 -7.88 11.82
N LEU A 158 -24.95 -7.03 10.78
CA LEU A 158 -24.19 -5.79 10.61
C LEU A 158 -24.33 -4.84 11.81
N GLU A 159 -25.57 -4.58 12.25
CA GLU A 159 -25.87 -3.72 13.39
C GLU A 159 -25.42 -4.31 14.74
N ARG A 160 -25.35 -5.63 14.87
CA ARG A 160 -24.93 -6.30 16.13
C ARG A 160 -23.44 -6.25 16.37
N LYS A 161 -22.64 -6.37 15.32
CA LYS A 161 -21.17 -6.40 15.42
C LYS A 161 -20.59 -5.23 14.63
N PRO A 162 -20.92 -3.96 14.97
CA PRO A 162 -20.59 -2.81 14.14
C PRO A 162 -19.09 -2.68 13.91
N VAL A 163 -18.27 -2.96 14.93
CA VAL A 163 -16.81 -2.96 14.80
C VAL A 163 -16.33 -4.02 13.81
N ARG A 164 -16.78 -5.27 13.94
CA ARG A 164 -16.37 -6.35 13.03
C ARG A 164 -16.82 -6.08 11.60
N SER A 165 -18.03 -5.57 11.42
CA SER A 165 -18.58 -5.25 10.11
C SER A 165 -17.85 -4.07 9.45
N LEU A 166 -17.60 -3.00 10.21
CA LEU A 166 -16.81 -1.85 9.73
C LEU A 166 -15.39 -2.27 9.36
N LEU A 167 -14.74 -3.12 10.15
CA LEU A 167 -13.43 -3.68 9.81
C LEU A 167 -13.52 -4.48 8.51
N SER A 168 -14.49 -5.38 8.34
CA SER A 168 -14.63 -6.14 7.08
C SER A 168 -14.86 -5.23 5.86
N VAL A 169 -15.74 -4.23 5.99
CA VAL A 169 -16.01 -3.26 4.92
C VAL A 169 -14.75 -2.46 4.59
N ALA A 170 -14.04 -1.97 5.61
CA ALA A 170 -12.79 -1.25 5.43
C ALA A 170 -11.72 -2.13 4.77
N GLY A 171 -11.63 -3.40 5.14
CA GLY A 171 -10.71 -4.36 4.52
C GLY A 171 -11.00 -4.58 3.04
N VAL A 172 -12.27 -4.79 2.67
CA VAL A 172 -12.68 -4.91 1.26
C VAL A 172 -12.43 -3.62 0.50
N ALA A 173 -12.78 -2.46 1.08
CA ALA A 173 -12.54 -1.15 0.47
C ALA A 173 -11.05 -0.86 0.26
N MET A 174 -10.19 -1.24 1.20
CA MET A 174 -8.73 -1.10 1.04
C MET A 174 -8.19 -2.02 -0.05
N ALA A 175 -8.69 -3.26 -0.13
CA ALA A 175 -8.30 -4.20 -1.19
C ALA A 175 -8.69 -3.67 -2.58
N THR A 176 -9.91 -3.18 -2.75
CA THR A 176 -10.36 -2.61 -4.02
C THR A 176 -9.62 -1.31 -4.34
N ALA A 177 -9.38 -0.44 -3.36
CA ALA A 177 -8.62 0.79 -3.55
C ALA A 177 -7.19 0.49 -4.03
N LEU A 178 -6.52 -0.53 -3.48
CA LEU A 178 -5.18 -0.92 -3.91
C LEU A 178 -5.15 -1.38 -5.38
N THR A 179 -6.16 -2.16 -5.79
CA THR A 179 -6.31 -2.57 -7.19
C THR A 179 -6.52 -1.38 -8.12
N VAL A 180 -7.34 -0.40 -7.73
CA VAL A 180 -7.60 0.81 -8.52
C VAL A 180 -6.33 1.65 -8.65
N VAL A 181 -5.54 1.82 -7.58
CA VAL A 181 -4.28 2.58 -7.64
C VAL A 181 -3.26 1.94 -8.60
N MET A 182 -3.17 0.60 -8.60
CA MET A 182 -2.33 -0.15 -9.53
C MET A 182 -2.77 0.08 -10.99
N ALA A 183 -4.07 -0.07 -11.28
CA ALA A 183 -4.62 0.15 -12.62
C ALA A 183 -4.39 1.59 -13.09
N PHE A 184 -4.70 2.57 -12.24
CA PHE A 184 -4.53 3.99 -12.55
C PHE A 184 -3.09 4.36 -12.89
N THR A 185 -2.11 3.69 -12.28
CA THR A 185 -0.69 3.93 -12.59
C THR A 185 -0.35 3.49 -14.01
N MET A 186 -0.91 2.36 -14.46
CA MET A 186 -0.72 1.88 -15.84
C MET A 186 -1.44 2.79 -16.84
N ASP A 187 -2.70 3.14 -16.56
CA ASP A 187 -3.49 4.05 -17.40
C ASP A 187 -2.81 5.43 -17.54
N SER A 188 -2.24 5.94 -16.45
CA SER A 188 -1.51 7.21 -16.45
C SER A 188 -0.25 7.15 -17.32
N MET A 189 0.48 6.03 -17.33
CA MET A 189 1.67 5.85 -18.17
C MET A 189 1.29 5.77 -19.65
N GLU A 190 0.20 5.08 -19.98
CA GLU A 190 -0.32 5.01 -21.34
C GLU A 190 -0.77 6.39 -21.83
N TYR A 191 -1.56 7.09 -21.01
CA TYR A 191 -1.99 8.45 -21.31
C TYR A 191 -0.80 9.40 -21.48
N MET A 192 0.19 9.34 -20.59
CA MET A 192 1.42 10.13 -20.72
C MET A 192 2.14 9.83 -22.04
N THR A 193 2.24 8.56 -22.43
CA THR A 193 2.86 8.15 -23.69
C THR A 193 2.09 8.71 -24.89
N GLN A 194 0.76 8.61 -24.88
CA GLN A 194 -0.09 9.14 -25.95
C GLN A 194 -0.01 10.67 -26.05
N VAL A 195 0.03 11.39 -24.93
CA VAL A 195 0.19 12.85 -24.94
C VAL A 195 1.60 13.22 -25.41
N GLN A 196 2.63 12.53 -24.90
CA GLN A 196 4.02 12.81 -25.22
C GLN A 196 4.31 12.60 -26.70
N PHE A 197 3.89 11.49 -27.31
CA PHE A 197 4.16 11.17 -28.71
C PHE A 197 3.04 11.58 -29.68
N GLY A 198 1.80 11.73 -29.21
CA GLY A 198 0.66 12.10 -30.06
C GLY A 198 0.42 13.60 -30.16
N LEU A 199 0.73 14.37 -29.10
CA LEU A 199 0.43 15.80 -29.03
C LEU A 199 1.68 16.69 -28.92
N ILE A 200 2.68 16.28 -28.12
CA ILE A 200 3.87 17.10 -27.87
C ILE A 200 4.94 16.84 -28.94
N GLN A 201 5.39 15.60 -29.08
CA GLN A 201 6.39 15.16 -30.05
C GLN A 201 5.70 14.58 -31.28
N ARG A 202 5.03 15.45 -32.05
CA ARG A 202 4.38 15.05 -33.32
C ARG A 202 5.37 14.80 -34.45
N GLU A 203 6.67 14.91 -34.16
CA GLU A 203 7.78 14.73 -35.09
C GLU A 203 8.22 13.27 -35.10
N ASP A 204 8.35 12.67 -36.29
CA ASP A 204 8.88 11.31 -36.44
C ASP A 204 10.40 11.25 -36.21
N VAL A 205 11.10 12.34 -36.54
CA VAL A 205 12.56 12.46 -36.42
C VAL A 205 12.92 13.88 -35.99
N GLN A 206 13.66 13.99 -34.88
CA GLN A 206 14.24 15.25 -34.41
C GLN A 206 15.74 15.30 -34.76
N LEU A 207 16.14 16.31 -35.52
CA LEU A 207 17.55 16.56 -35.87
C LEU A 207 18.10 17.71 -35.02
N SER A 208 19.00 17.39 -34.09
CA SER A 208 19.73 18.38 -33.31
C SER A 208 21.10 18.64 -33.94
N LEU A 209 21.35 19.87 -34.37
CA LEU A 209 22.63 20.28 -34.94
C LEU A 209 23.56 20.79 -33.83
N VAL A 210 24.84 20.37 -33.87
CA VAL A 210 25.85 20.73 -32.86
C VAL A 210 26.11 22.25 -32.84
N GLU A 211 26.04 22.91 -33.99
CA GLU A 211 26.21 24.35 -34.14
C GLU A 211 24.99 24.97 -34.81
N PRO A 212 24.60 26.21 -34.46
CA PRO A 212 23.56 26.94 -35.17
C PRO A 212 23.94 27.11 -36.65
N ARG A 213 23.18 26.50 -37.56
CA ARG A 213 23.38 26.63 -39.01
C ARG A 213 22.38 27.63 -39.61
N ALA A 214 22.76 28.24 -40.73
CA ALA A 214 21.90 29.16 -41.46
C ALA A 214 20.66 28.44 -42.04
N THR A 215 19.59 29.19 -42.31
CA THR A 215 18.30 28.68 -42.85
C THR A 215 18.46 27.83 -44.12
N LYS A 216 19.58 27.97 -44.85
CA LYS A 216 19.92 27.16 -46.02
C LYS A 216 20.00 25.65 -45.70
N ALA A 217 20.41 25.28 -44.49
CA ALA A 217 20.45 23.89 -44.04
C ALA A 217 19.05 23.26 -43.94
N LEU A 218 18.00 24.05 -43.66
CA LEU A 218 16.62 23.57 -43.66
C LEU A 218 16.19 23.14 -45.08
N ALA A 219 16.58 23.92 -46.09
CA ALA A 219 16.27 23.60 -47.48
C ALA A 219 16.95 22.30 -47.92
N GLU A 220 18.20 22.06 -47.51
CA GLU A 220 18.90 20.79 -47.78
C GLU A 220 18.21 19.59 -47.12
N ILE A 221 17.75 19.73 -45.87
CA ILE A 221 17.02 18.68 -45.15
C ILE A 221 15.67 18.37 -45.82
N GLN A 222 14.95 19.38 -46.32
CA GLN A 222 13.68 19.19 -47.03
C GLN A 222 13.83 18.41 -48.34
N HIS A 223 15.03 18.39 -48.94
CA HIS A 223 15.29 17.65 -50.18
C HIS A 223 15.76 16.21 -49.94
N LEU A 224 15.92 15.79 -48.69
CA LEU A 224 16.26 14.40 -48.39
C LEU A 224 15.10 13.47 -48.77
N PRO A 225 15.39 12.29 -49.35
CA PRO A 225 14.35 11.35 -49.75
C PRO A 225 13.55 10.88 -48.53
N GLY A 226 12.22 11.03 -48.59
CA GLY A 226 11.29 10.65 -47.52
C GLY A 226 10.86 11.78 -46.58
N VAL A 227 11.39 12.99 -46.71
CA VAL A 227 10.96 14.15 -45.91
C VAL A 227 9.72 14.80 -46.53
N MET A 228 8.59 14.74 -45.82
CA MET A 228 7.33 15.38 -46.27
C MET A 228 7.21 16.83 -45.80
N TYR A 229 7.67 17.12 -44.59
CA TYR A 229 7.60 18.44 -43.97
C TYR A 229 8.74 18.60 -42.97
N ALA A 230 9.37 19.79 -42.92
CA ALA A 230 10.43 20.10 -41.97
C ALA A 230 10.22 21.49 -41.37
N GLU A 231 10.15 21.57 -40.04
CA GLU A 231 9.97 22.80 -39.28
C GLU A 231 11.27 23.15 -38.51
N PRO A 232 11.78 24.37 -38.62
CA PRO A 232 12.95 24.78 -37.85
C PRO A 232 12.54 25.16 -36.42
N PHE A 233 13.23 24.60 -35.42
CA PHE A 233 13.10 25.05 -34.03
C PHE A 233 14.42 25.61 -33.50
N ARG A 234 14.32 26.61 -32.61
CA ARG A 234 15.49 27.23 -31.97
C ARG A 234 15.29 27.22 -30.45
N SER A 235 16.15 26.51 -29.74
CA SER A 235 16.21 26.54 -28.28
C SER A 235 17.40 27.38 -27.83
N VAL A 236 17.16 28.43 -27.03
CA VAL A 236 18.21 29.28 -26.45
C VAL A 236 17.99 29.38 -24.95
N PRO A 237 18.99 29.07 -24.11
CA PRO A 237 18.88 29.26 -22.67
C PRO A 237 18.80 30.76 -22.36
N VAL A 238 17.77 31.17 -21.61
CA VAL A 238 17.58 32.57 -21.21
C VAL A 238 17.89 32.72 -19.73
N ARG A 239 18.68 33.73 -19.35
CA ARG A 239 18.91 34.08 -17.95
C ARG A 239 17.87 35.11 -17.51
N LEU A 240 16.93 34.70 -16.68
CA LEU A 240 15.94 35.59 -16.09
C LEU A 240 16.55 36.28 -14.86
N SER A 241 16.64 37.61 -14.87
CA SER A 241 17.02 38.41 -13.70
C SER A 241 15.84 39.27 -13.26
N SER A 242 15.44 39.16 -11.99
CA SER A 242 14.45 40.03 -11.36
C SER A 242 15.16 41.11 -10.56
N GLY A 243 15.11 42.36 -11.05
CA GLY A 243 15.52 43.55 -10.30
C GLY A 243 14.29 44.31 -9.84
N ARG A 244 14.19 44.63 -8.54
CA ARG A 244 13.19 45.59 -8.05
C ARG A 244 13.52 46.95 -8.66
N ARG A 245 12.65 47.44 -9.55
CA ARG A 245 12.63 48.86 -9.92
C ARG A 245 12.24 49.65 -8.67
N THR A 246 13.22 50.31 -8.05
CA THR A 246 13.01 51.49 -7.22
C THR A 246 12.44 52.62 -8.04
#